data_AF-A0A849QV63-F1
#
_entry.id   AF-A0A849QV63-F1
#
_cell.length_a   1.000
_cell.length_b   1.000
_cell.length_c   1.000
_cell.angle_alpha   90.00
_cell.angle_beta   90.00
_cell.angle_gamma   90.00
#
_symmetry.space_group_name_H-M   'P 1'
#
loop_
_entity.id
_entity.type
_entity.pdbx_description
1 polymer ?
#
loop_
_entity_poly.entity_id
_entity_poly.type
_entity_poly.pdbx_seq_one_letter_code
_entity_poly.pdbx_strand_id
1 'polypeptide(L)' 'YVASVPELEGCHTQAKTLDELRERVNEAIQLYLEVESEIVEAVPLEFVGIQKIKVTV' A
#
# COMPACT_ATOMS: atom_id res chain seq x y z
N TYR A 1 6.85 -10.96 6.48
CA TYR A 1 5.67 -10.08 6.44
C TYR A 1 5.49 -9.52 5.04
N VAL A 2 4.26 -9.24 4.63
CA VAL A 2 3.92 -8.73 3.30
C VAL A 2 3.02 -7.50 3.47
N ALA A 3 3.26 -6.46 2.69
CA ALA A 3 2.43 -5.27 2.59
C ALA A 3 1.95 -5.11 1.14
N SER A 4 0.74 -4.59 1.00
CA SER A 4 0.13 -4.23 -0.28
C SER A 4 -0.50 -2.86 -0.11
N VAL A 5 -0.44 -2.03 -1.14
CA VAL A 5 -1.07 -0.71 -1.16
C VAL A 5 -2.24 -0.76 -2.14
N PRO A 6 -3.49 -0.93 -1.67
CA PRO A 6 -4.63 -1.21 -2.56
C PRO A 6 -4.91 -0.14 -3.60
N GLU A 7 -4.59 1.12 -3.29
CA GLU A 7 -4.78 2.27 -4.18
C GLU A 7 -3.71 2.37 -5.26
N LEU A 8 -2.57 1.67 -5.11
CA LEU A 8 -1.46 1.67 -6.05
C LEU A 8 -1.30 0.27 -6.64
N GLU A 9 -1.84 0.06 -7.84
CA GLU A 9 -1.85 -1.25 -8.48
C GLU A 9 -0.42 -1.83 -8.60
N GLY A 10 -0.25 -3.08 -8.19
CA GLY A 10 1.05 -3.76 -8.22
C GLY A 10 2.05 -3.32 -7.14
N CYS A 11 1.71 -2.37 -6.27
CA CYS A 11 2.59 -1.94 -5.19
C CYS A 11 2.53 -2.93 -4.00
N HIS A 12 3.49 -3.85 -4.01
CA HIS A 12 3.66 -4.90 -2.99
C HIS A 12 5.09 -4.94 -2.48
N THR A 13 5.26 -5.11 -1.18
CA THR A 13 6.57 -5.27 -0.55
C THR A 13 6.58 -6.41 0.45
N GLN A 14 7.78 -6.96 0.68
CA GLN A 14 8.00 -8.04 1.63
C GLN A 14 9.28 -7.80 2.44
N ALA A 15 9.24 -8.21 3.70
CA ALA A 15 10.36 -8.05 4.64
C ALA A 15 10.32 -9.09 5.77
N LYS A 16 11.43 -9.25 6.49
CA LYS A 16 11.53 -10.22 7.59
C LYS A 16 10.91 -9.71 8.88
N THR A 17 10.91 -8.40 9.10
CA THR A 17 10.32 -7.74 10.28
C THR A 17 9.24 -6.73 9.87
N LEU A 18 8.41 -6.30 10.82
CA LEU A 18 7.41 -5.25 10.58
C LEU A 18 8.06 -3.87 10.38
N ASP A 19 9.16 -3.59 11.08
CA ASP A 19 9.88 -2.33 10.93
C ASP A 19 10.50 -2.21 9.53
N GLU A 20 11.19 -3.26 9.07
CA GLU A 20 11.76 -3.32 7.71
C GLU A 20 10.65 -3.27 6.65
N LEU A 21 9.49 -3.90 6.90
CA LEU A 21 8.36 -3.83 5.98
C LEU A 21 7.84 -2.40 5.85
N ARG A 22 7.76 -1.68 6.96
CA ARG A 22 7.25 -0.30 7.01
C ARG A 22 8.17 0.67 6.30
N GLU A 23 9.48 0.49 6.40
CA GLU A 23 10.46 1.26 5.64
C GLU A 23 10.29 1.01 4.13
N ARG A 24 10.37 -0.25 3.71
CA ARG A 24 10.26 -0.63 2.29
C ARG A 24 8.96 -0.23 1.61
N VAL A 25 7.82 -0.36 2.31
CA VAL A 25 6.53 0.02 1.72
C VAL A 25 6.43 1.53 1.50
N ASN A 26 7.03 2.36 2.37
CA ASN A 26 7.08 3.81 2.15
C ASN A 26 7.93 4.15 0.92
N GLU A 27 9.12 3.55 0.79
CA GLU A 27 9.99 3.76 -0.37
C GLU A 27 9.30 3.35 -1.68
N ALA A 28 8.61 2.20 -1.69
CA ALA A 28 7.87 1.73 -2.85
C ALA A 28 6.71 2.66 -3.25
N ILE A 29 5.98 3.20 -2.26
CA ILE A 29 4.93 4.22 -2.48
C ILE A 29 5.55 5.46 -3.12
N GLN A 30 6.64 6.00 -2.55
CA GLN A 30 7.29 7.20 -3.07
C GLN A 30 7.75 6.99 -4.52
N LEU A 31 8.41 5.88 -4.80
CA LEU A 31 8.87 5.56 -6.16
C LEU A 31 7.71 5.45 -7.16
N TYR A 32 6.61 4.83 -6.76
CA TYR A 32 5.41 4.73 -7.61
C TYR A 32 4.86 6.12 -7.93
N LEU A 33 4.73 6.98 -6.91
CA LEU A 33 4.19 8.33 -7.05
C LEU A 33 5.11 9.25 -7.87
N GLU A 34 6.42 9.05 -7.83
CA GLU A 34 7.36 9.80 -8.69
C GLU A 34 7.15 9.51 -10.18
N VAL A 35 6.74 8.30 -10.54
CA VAL A 35 6.53 7.87 -11.93
C VAL A 35 5.10 8.18 -12.40
N GLU A 36 4.11 7.90 -11.55
CA GLU A 36 2.67 7.93 -11.89
C GLU A 36 1.93 9.14 -11.26
N SER A 37 2.65 10.23 -10.96
CA SER A 37 2.11 11.40 -10.25
C SER A 37 0.84 11.99 -10.88
N GLU A 38 0.74 12.02 -12.21
CA GLU A 38 -0.43 12.52 -12.94
C GLU A 38 -1.69 11.66 -12.73
N ILE A 39 -1.54 10.35 -12.45
CA ILE A 39 -2.65 9.43 -12.20
C ILE A 39 -3.20 9.63 -10.78
N VAL A 40 -2.33 9.90 -9.81
CA VAL A 40 -2.71 10.01 -8.40
C VAL A 40 -3.36 11.37 -8.09
N GLU A 41 -2.96 12.45 -8.76
CA GLU A 41 -3.63 13.75 -8.60
C GLU A 41 -5.09 13.73 -9.10
N ALA A 42 -5.45 12.80 -9.99
CA ALA A 42 -6.80 12.68 -10.53
C ALA A 42 -7.79 11.97 -9.58
N VAL A 43 -7.30 11.23 -8.57
CA VAL A 43 -8.15 10.46 -7.63
C VAL A 43 -7.79 10.83 -6.19
N PRO A 44 -8.64 11.57 -5.46
CA PRO A 44 -8.37 11.87 -4.06
C PRO A 44 -8.34 10.58 -3.24
N LEU A 45 -7.28 10.40 -2.46
CA LEU A 45 -7.11 9.30 -1.52
C LEU A 45 -8.09 9.49 -0.35
N GLU A 46 -9.29 8.94 -0.46
CA GLU A 46 -10.30 8.96 0.61
C GLU A 46 -10.32 7.63 1.36
N PHE A 47 -9.70 7.61 2.53
CA PHE A 47 -9.78 6.46 3.42
C PHE A 47 -11.13 6.42 4.14
N VAL A 48 -11.98 5.46 3.77
CA VAL A 48 -13.31 5.27 4.40
C VAL A 48 -13.22 4.40 5.67
N GLY A 49 -12.40 3.35 5.68
CA GLY A 49 -12.26 2.44 6.84
C GLY A 49 -11.83 1.02 6.48
N ILE A 50 -11.52 0.20 7.49
CA ILE A 50 -11.19 -1.23 7.33
C ILE A 50 -12.17 -2.06 8.15
N GLN A 51 -12.80 -3.06 7.52
CA GLN A 51 -13.61 -4.07 8.20
C GLN A 51 -12.95 -5.45 8.06
N LYS A 52 -12.66 -6.10 9.18
CA LYS A 52 -12.13 -7.47 9.21
C LYS A 52 -13.23 -8.44 9.63
N ILE A 53 -13.66 -9.32 8.72
CA ILE A 53 -14.67 -10.35 8.99
C ILE A 53 -13.98 -11.72 8.98
N LYS A 54 -14.13 -12.50 10.05
CA LYS A 54 -13.62 -13.87 10.14
C LYS A 54 -14.78 -14.85 10.03
N VAL A 55 -14.72 -15.76 9.06
CA VAL A 55 -15.69 -16.85 8.87
C VAL A 55 -15.03 -18.15 9.32
N THR A 56 -15.77 -18.95 10.09
CA THR A 56 -15.35 -20.32 10.49
C THR A 56 -16.41 -21.28 9.97
N VAL A 57 -15.99 -22.39 9.36
CA VAL A 57 -16.87 -23.49 8.94
C VAL A 57 -17.06 -24.44 10.10
#